data_AF-A0A060X141-F1
#
_entry.id   AF-A0A060X141-F1
#
_cell.length_a   1.000
_cell.length_b   1.000
_cell.length_c   1.000
_cell.angle_alpha   90.00
_cell.angle_beta   90.00
_cell.angle_gamma   90.00
#
_symmetry.space_group_name_H-M   'P 1'
#
loop_
_entity.id
_entity.type
_entity.pdbx_description
1 polymer ?
#
loop_
_entity_poly.entity_id
_entity_poly.type
_entity_poly.pdbx_seq_one_letter_code
_entity_poly.pdbx_strand_id
1 'polypeptide(L)'
;MSSDMIESCIKRTRAAFEAKLQKSSRTTDFRVPQSICTMFNVMVDAKAQSAKLCAMELGQERQYHSQIDALIEETVKEMITLLVAKFVVILDSVLAKLSRYDEGTLFSSFLSFTVKAASKYVDVPKPGMDVADGYVTFVRHSQDMLRDKVNEEVYIERLFDQWYTSTMNLLGTWLTDRMDLQLHVYQLKILIRVAKKKYRDFRLQGVLDSTLNSKMYDTVRNRLTLEEATASVREGGMAGISMKDSDEDDDDMMYASLFSAADIVFYIHTLYIVPCAVTVCPRYPHKKCVCSLCKVTAGVIVLLPYGRLRN
;
A
#
# COMPACT_ATOMS: atom_id res chain seq x y z
N MET A 1 -16.92 2.83 37.44
CA MET A 1 -15.84 3.83 37.38
C MET A 1 -14.78 3.48 36.34
N SER A 2 -14.04 2.36 36.47
CA SER A 2 -13.02 1.96 35.46
C SER A 2 -13.62 1.63 34.09
N SER A 3 -14.79 0.95 34.05
CA SER A 3 -15.52 0.66 32.81
C SER A 3 -15.96 1.93 32.07
N ASP A 4 -16.52 2.91 32.79
CA ASP A 4 -16.98 4.19 32.23
C ASP A 4 -15.81 4.99 31.61
N MET A 5 -14.62 4.90 32.21
CA MET A 5 -13.41 5.52 31.67
C MET A 5 -12.97 4.87 30.36
N ILE A 6 -13.05 3.55 30.25
CA ILE A 6 -12.73 2.80 29.02
C ILE A 6 -13.73 3.15 27.92
N GLU A 7 -15.03 3.12 28.22
CA GLU A 7 -16.08 3.52 27.27
C GLU A 7 -15.85 4.94 26.73
N SER A 8 -15.56 5.89 27.63
CA SER A 8 -15.30 7.27 27.26
C SER A 8 -14.03 7.42 26.40
N CYS A 9 -13.00 6.60 26.66
CA CYS A 9 -11.79 6.52 25.84
C CYS A 9 -12.09 6.03 24.42
N ILE A 10 -12.88 4.95 24.29
CA ILE A 10 -13.28 4.37 23.00
C ILE A 10 -14.03 5.41 22.16
N LYS A 11 -15.07 6.04 22.73
CA LYS A 11 -15.88 7.05 22.03
C LYS A 11 -15.07 8.26 21.57
N ARG A 12 -14.19 8.79 22.42
CA ARG A 12 -13.31 9.91 22.06
C ARG A 12 -12.31 9.53 20.96
N THR A 13 -11.76 8.32 21.02
CA THR A 13 -10.81 7.82 20.03
C THR A 13 -11.46 7.73 18.67
N ARG A 14 -12.67 7.16 18.58
CA ARG A 14 -13.46 7.11 17.35
C ARG A 14 -13.74 8.51 16.77
N ALA A 15 -14.19 9.45 17.59
CA ALA A 15 -14.48 10.82 17.14
C ALA A 15 -13.21 11.52 16.61
N ALA A 16 -12.07 11.34 17.28
CA ALA A 16 -10.79 11.87 16.84
C ALA A 16 -10.31 11.23 15.54
N PHE A 17 -10.53 9.91 15.38
CA PHE A 17 -10.21 9.16 14.17
C PHE A 17 -10.97 9.72 12.96
N GLU A 18 -12.29 9.86 13.09
CA GLU A 18 -13.14 10.40 12.04
C GLU A 18 -12.73 11.83 11.66
N ALA A 19 -12.56 12.71 12.65
CA ALA A 19 -12.15 14.09 12.41
C ALA A 19 -10.79 14.19 11.71
N LYS A 20 -9.85 13.27 12.00
CA LYS A 20 -8.53 13.23 11.36
C LYS A 20 -8.63 12.79 9.90
N LEU A 21 -9.48 11.81 9.56
CA LEU A 21 -9.70 11.37 8.18
C LEU A 21 -10.44 12.41 7.34
N GLN A 22 -11.37 13.15 7.93
CA GLN A 22 -12.10 14.21 7.22
C GLN A 22 -11.19 15.35 6.77
N LYS A 23 -10.16 15.68 7.57
CA LYS A 23 -9.20 16.77 7.30
C LYS A 23 -8.07 16.39 6.35
N SER A 24 -7.94 15.11 5.98
CA SER A 24 -6.83 14.64 5.14
C SER A 24 -7.15 14.71 3.64
N SER A 25 -6.11 14.65 2.80
CA SER A 25 -6.23 14.67 1.33
C SER A 25 -7.21 13.61 0.81
N ARG A 26 -7.90 13.92 -0.29
CA ARG A 26 -8.86 13.02 -0.98
C ARG A 26 -8.29 12.45 -2.29
N THR A 27 -6.99 12.63 -2.52
CA THR A 27 -6.29 12.23 -3.75
C THR A 27 -5.10 11.31 -3.41
N THR A 28 -4.35 10.88 -4.42
CA THR A 28 -3.26 9.88 -4.30
C THR A 28 -2.03 10.34 -3.50
N ASP A 29 -1.96 11.63 -3.14
CA ASP A 29 -1.01 12.18 -2.18
C ASP A 29 -1.38 11.88 -0.72
N PHE A 30 -2.58 11.32 -0.45
CA PHE A 30 -2.96 10.89 0.89
C PHE A 30 -1.94 9.90 1.46
N ARG A 31 -1.58 10.11 2.73
CA ARG A 31 -0.75 9.22 3.52
C ARG A 31 -1.49 8.91 4.80
N VAL A 32 -1.61 7.63 5.14
CA VAL A 32 -2.21 7.19 6.40
C VAL A 32 -1.40 7.80 7.54
N PRO A 33 -1.97 8.70 8.36
CA PRO A 33 -1.23 9.30 9.46
C PRO A 33 -0.92 8.24 10.52
N GLN A 34 0.29 8.25 11.10
CA GLN A 34 0.64 7.32 12.18
C GLN A 34 -0.36 7.38 13.35
N SER A 35 -0.94 8.55 13.63
CA SER A 35 -1.98 8.70 14.65
C SER A 35 -3.22 7.86 14.40
N ILE A 36 -3.58 7.60 13.13
CA ILE A 36 -4.69 6.70 12.76
C ILE A 36 -4.36 5.27 13.20
N CYS A 37 -3.14 4.80 12.96
CA CYS A 37 -2.67 3.48 13.41
C CYS A 37 -2.63 3.40 14.96
N THR A 38 -2.14 4.44 15.62
CA THR A 38 -2.16 4.53 17.09
C THR A 38 -3.57 4.42 17.64
N MET A 39 -4.57 5.06 17.01
CA MET A 39 -5.97 4.97 17.45
C MET A 39 -6.54 3.55 17.32
N PHE A 40 -6.13 2.76 16.32
CA PHE A 40 -6.45 1.33 16.28
C PHE A 40 -5.81 0.57 17.44
N ASN A 41 -4.53 0.83 17.73
CA ASN A 41 -3.84 0.18 18.85
C ASN A 41 -4.46 0.54 20.21
N VAL A 42 -5.03 1.74 20.35
CA VAL A 42 -5.80 2.10 21.56
C VAL A 42 -7.03 1.18 21.74
N MET A 43 -7.65 0.70 20.66
CA MET A 43 -8.74 -0.30 20.77
C MET A 43 -8.23 -1.66 21.24
N VAL A 44 -7.04 -2.07 20.77
CA VAL A 44 -6.35 -3.29 21.23
C VAL A 44 -6.02 -3.18 22.72
N ASP A 45 -5.47 -2.04 23.14
CA ASP A 45 -5.16 -1.78 24.53
C ASP A 45 -6.42 -1.74 25.39
N ALA A 46 -7.50 -1.11 24.91
CA ALA A 46 -8.79 -1.09 25.60
C ALA A 46 -9.33 -2.51 25.84
N LYS A 47 -9.19 -3.40 24.84
CA LYS A 47 -9.58 -4.82 24.95
C LYS A 47 -8.71 -5.59 25.93
N ALA A 48 -7.41 -5.34 25.95
CA ALA A 48 -6.51 -5.96 26.92
C ALA A 48 -6.82 -5.50 28.35
N GLN A 49 -7.21 -4.23 28.54
CA GLN A 49 -7.59 -3.70 29.84
C GLN A 49 -8.99 -4.16 30.29
N SER A 50 -9.96 -4.27 29.37
CA SER A 50 -11.29 -4.83 29.70
C SER A 50 -11.16 -6.26 30.22
N ALA A 51 -10.32 -7.09 29.59
CA ALA A 51 -10.06 -8.47 29.99
C ALA A 51 -9.39 -8.61 31.37
N LYS A 52 -8.51 -7.69 31.76
CA LYS A 52 -7.86 -7.71 33.09
C LYS A 52 -8.84 -7.43 34.22
N LEU A 53 -9.80 -6.51 33.98
CA LEU A 53 -10.87 -6.24 34.94
C LEU A 53 -11.73 -7.49 35.18
N CYS A 54 -11.93 -8.34 34.16
CA CYS A 54 -12.66 -9.62 34.29
C CYS A 54 -12.01 -10.63 35.24
N ALA A 55 -10.69 -10.58 35.42
CA ALA A 55 -9.95 -11.60 36.17
C ALA A 55 -9.97 -11.37 37.70
N MET A 56 -10.44 -10.22 38.15
CA MET A 56 -10.30 -9.79 39.55
C MET A 56 -11.57 -9.99 40.40
N GLU A 57 -12.78 -10.11 39.83
CA GLU A 57 -14.03 -10.10 40.64
C GLU A 57 -15.15 -11.04 40.09
N LEU A 58 -15.94 -11.68 40.98
CA LEU A 58 -16.88 -12.76 40.68
C LEU A 58 -18.36 -12.30 40.55
N GLY A 59 -19.00 -12.60 39.41
CA GLY A 59 -20.44 -12.89 39.31
C GLY A 59 -21.31 -11.87 38.56
N GLN A 60 -21.32 -10.60 38.98
CA GLN A 60 -22.26 -9.59 38.46
C GLN A 60 -21.73 -8.79 37.25
N GLU A 61 -20.41 -8.80 36.99
CA GLU A 61 -19.78 -7.95 35.97
C GLU A 61 -19.62 -8.60 34.58
N ARG A 62 -19.82 -9.92 34.43
CA ARG A 62 -19.72 -10.60 33.11
C ARG A 62 -20.58 -9.95 32.02
N GLN A 63 -21.71 -9.36 32.40
CA GLN A 63 -22.66 -8.71 31.50
C GLN A 63 -22.22 -7.29 31.06
N TYR A 64 -21.41 -6.59 31.86
CA TYR A 64 -20.82 -5.30 31.49
C TYR A 64 -19.57 -5.46 30.64
N HIS A 65 -18.77 -6.51 30.90
CA HIS A 65 -17.64 -6.85 30.04
C HIS A 65 -18.08 -7.22 28.63
N SER A 66 -19.15 -8.02 28.49
CA SER A 66 -19.72 -8.29 27.16
C SER A 66 -20.17 -7.02 26.42
N GLN A 67 -20.57 -5.96 27.15
CA GLN A 67 -20.96 -4.68 26.55
C GLN A 67 -19.76 -3.86 26.10
N ILE A 68 -18.69 -3.78 26.90
CA ILE A 68 -17.46 -3.07 26.52
C ILE A 68 -16.75 -3.78 25.36
N ASP A 69 -16.65 -5.11 25.40
CA ASP A 69 -16.03 -5.87 24.31
C ASP A 69 -16.84 -5.74 23.01
N ALA A 70 -18.18 -5.76 23.09
CA ALA A 70 -19.03 -5.50 21.94
C ALA A 70 -18.85 -4.07 21.41
N LEU A 71 -18.76 -3.07 22.29
CA LEU A 71 -18.52 -1.68 21.93
C LEU A 71 -17.16 -1.50 21.24
N ILE A 72 -16.11 -2.18 21.71
CA ILE A 72 -14.78 -2.15 21.09
C ILE A 72 -14.83 -2.75 19.68
N GLU A 73 -15.39 -3.95 19.53
CA GLU A 73 -15.49 -4.61 18.23
C GLU A 73 -16.34 -3.81 17.23
N GLU A 74 -17.45 -3.22 17.69
CA GLU A 74 -18.27 -2.31 16.87
C GLU A 74 -17.48 -1.06 16.46
N THR A 75 -16.78 -0.43 17.42
CA THR A 75 -15.98 0.77 17.14
C THR A 75 -14.86 0.49 16.16
N VAL A 76 -14.17 -0.65 16.28
CA VAL A 76 -13.13 -1.06 15.33
C VAL A 76 -13.71 -1.30 13.94
N LYS A 77 -14.87 -1.96 13.85
CA LYS A 77 -15.56 -2.17 12.57
C LYS A 77 -15.92 -0.83 11.90
N GLU A 78 -16.39 0.14 12.66
CA GLU A 78 -16.69 1.48 12.15
C GLU A 78 -15.42 2.23 11.72
N MET A 79 -14.33 2.15 12.50
CA MET A 79 -13.04 2.75 12.14
C MET A 79 -12.48 2.15 10.84
N ILE A 80 -12.57 0.83 10.66
CA ILE A 80 -12.21 0.16 9.40
C ILE A 80 -13.08 0.69 8.27
N THR A 81 -14.40 0.75 8.47
CA THR A 81 -15.36 1.23 7.45
C THR A 81 -15.04 2.66 7.01
N LEU A 82 -14.74 3.56 7.96
CA LEU A 82 -14.38 4.95 7.67
C LEU A 82 -13.07 5.08 6.88
N LEU A 83 -12.06 4.27 7.21
CA LEU A 83 -10.78 4.27 6.49
C LEU A 83 -10.91 3.65 5.10
N VAL A 84 -11.68 2.57 4.95
CA VAL A 84 -12.02 1.99 3.65
C VAL A 84 -12.77 3.01 2.78
N ALA A 85 -13.77 3.71 3.34
CA ALA A 85 -14.49 4.76 2.64
C ALA A 85 -13.55 5.87 2.16
N LYS A 86 -12.56 6.25 2.98
CA LYS A 86 -11.52 7.20 2.57
C LYS A 86 -10.73 6.72 1.35
N PHE A 87 -10.35 5.45 1.32
CA PHE A 87 -9.62 4.87 0.19
C PHE A 87 -10.49 4.75 -1.07
N VAL A 88 -11.79 4.46 -0.92
CA VAL A 88 -12.77 4.49 -2.02
C VAL A 88 -12.85 5.87 -2.65
N VAL A 89 -12.93 6.93 -1.85
CA VAL A 89 -12.93 8.33 -2.34
C VAL A 89 -11.67 8.65 -3.16
N ILE A 90 -10.51 8.10 -2.77
CA ILE A 90 -9.26 8.33 -3.50
C ILE A 90 -9.29 7.63 -4.87
N LEU A 91 -9.77 6.39 -4.95
CA LEU A 91 -9.97 5.72 -6.24
C LEU A 91 -11.00 6.45 -7.10
N ASP A 92 -12.11 6.89 -6.51
CA ASP A 92 -13.13 7.66 -7.21
C ASP A 92 -12.54 8.94 -7.83
N SER A 93 -11.63 9.62 -7.12
CA SER A 93 -10.92 10.79 -7.66
C SER A 93 -10.04 10.46 -8.88
N VAL A 94 -9.51 9.24 -8.97
CA VAL A 94 -8.76 8.74 -10.14
C VAL A 94 -9.71 8.48 -11.29
N LEU A 95 -10.82 7.79 -11.02
CA LEU A 95 -11.85 7.47 -12.01
C LEU A 95 -12.51 8.73 -12.58
N ALA A 96 -12.75 9.75 -11.76
CA ALA A 96 -13.27 11.04 -12.20
C ALA A 96 -12.32 11.77 -13.17
N LYS A 97 -10.99 11.59 -13.05
CA LYS A 97 -10.03 12.09 -14.05
C LYS A 97 -10.17 11.33 -15.36
N LEU A 98 -10.38 10.02 -15.30
CA LEU A 98 -10.56 9.17 -16.48
C LEU A 98 -11.85 9.48 -17.22
N SER A 99 -12.95 9.80 -16.53
CA SER A 99 -14.23 10.14 -17.16
C SER A 99 -14.16 11.37 -18.08
N ARG A 100 -13.10 12.19 -18.01
CA ARG A 100 -12.84 13.28 -18.96
C ARG A 100 -12.52 12.80 -20.38
N TYR A 101 -12.21 11.52 -20.54
CA TYR A 101 -11.90 10.89 -21.82
C TYR A 101 -13.08 10.06 -22.36
N ASP A 102 -14.24 10.09 -21.69
CA ASP A 102 -15.46 9.43 -22.17
C ASP A 102 -15.86 10.00 -23.55
N GLU A 103 -16.40 9.14 -24.40
CA GLU A 103 -16.87 9.54 -25.74
C GLU A 103 -17.90 10.68 -25.65
N GLY A 104 -17.79 11.68 -26.53
CA GLY A 104 -18.68 12.86 -26.53
C GLY A 104 -18.26 14.01 -25.60
N THR A 105 -17.19 13.85 -24.83
CA THR A 105 -16.59 14.96 -24.05
C THR A 105 -15.72 15.86 -24.93
N LEU A 106 -15.60 17.15 -24.59
CA LEU A 106 -14.77 18.12 -25.33
C LEU A 106 -13.30 17.67 -25.43
N PHE A 107 -12.76 17.03 -24.39
CA PHE A 107 -11.36 16.55 -24.40
C PHE A 107 -11.13 15.41 -25.38
N SER A 108 -12.11 14.51 -25.58
CA SER A 108 -12.05 13.47 -26.62
C SER A 108 -11.94 14.08 -28.04
N SER A 109 -12.61 15.22 -28.25
CA SER A 109 -12.66 15.91 -29.56
C SER A 109 -11.41 16.77 -29.82
N PHE A 110 -10.83 17.40 -28.80
CA PHE A 110 -9.59 18.19 -28.93
C PHE A 110 -8.34 17.32 -29.14
N LEU A 111 -8.21 16.17 -28.46
CA LEU A 111 -7.06 15.26 -28.64
C LEU A 111 -7.11 14.55 -30.00
N SER A 112 -8.30 14.16 -30.47
CA SER A 112 -8.45 13.50 -31.78
C SER A 112 -7.97 14.39 -32.94
N PHE A 113 -8.18 15.71 -32.87
CA PHE A 113 -7.73 16.66 -33.90
C PHE A 113 -6.26 17.10 -33.74
N THR A 114 -5.80 17.36 -32.51
CA THR A 114 -4.42 17.84 -32.27
C THR A 114 -3.38 16.72 -32.31
N VAL A 115 -3.69 15.51 -31.81
CA VAL A 115 -2.74 14.37 -31.82
C VAL A 115 -2.56 13.79 -33.22
N LYS A 116 -3.60 13.74 -34.06
CA LYS A 116 -3.47 13.29 -35.46
C LYS A 116 -2.70 14.27 -36.35
N ALA A 117 -2.84 15.57 -36.10
CA ALA A 117 -2.12 16.60 -36.86
C ALA A 117 -0.67 16.80 -36.36
N ALA A 118 -0.45 16.72 -35.05
CA ALA A 118 0.87 16.95 -34.45
C ALA A 118 1.77 15.71 -34.44
N SER A 119 1.25 14.47 -34.33
CA SER A 119 2.08 13.25 -34.36
C SER A 119 2.82 13.02 -35.68
N LYS A 120 2.45 13.75 -36.75
CA LYS A 120 3.13 13.73 -38.03
C LYS A 120 4.34 14.68 -38.11
N TYR A 121 4.49 15.61 -37.15
CA TYR A 121 5.50 16.68 -37.19
C TYR A 121 6.22 16.97 -35.86
N VAL A 122 5.70 16.52 -34.71
CA VAL A 122 6.28 16.71 -33.37
C VAL A 122 5.93 15.50 -32.49
N ASP A 123 6.89 15.02 -31.69
CA ASP A 123 6.66 13.94 -30.71
C ASP A 123 5.69 14.45 -29.64
N VAL A 124 4.39 14.15 -29.80
CA VAL A 124 3.35 14.59 -28.86
C VAL A 124 3.55 13.86 -27.54
N PRO A 125 3.63 14.55 -26.38
CA PRO A 125 3.75 13.89 -25.09
C PRO A 125 2.62 12.89 -24.92
N LYS A 126 2.95 11.59 -24.94
CA LYS A 126 2.00 10.52 -24.64
C LYS A 126 1.47 10.78 -23.23
N PRO A 127 0.14 10.78 -23.00
CA PRO A 127 -0.40 10.84 -21.65
C PRO A 127 0.28 9.77 -20.78
N GLY A 128 1.00 10.21 -19.74
CA GLY A 128 1.85 9.34 -18.93
C GLY A 128 1.04 8.37 -18.06
N MET A 129 1.71 7.35 -17.53
CA MET A 129 1.13 6.41 -16.55
C MET A 129 1.09 6.97 -15.12
N ASP A 130 1.36 8.27 -14.95
CA ASP A 130 1.49 8.97 -13.68
C ASP A 130 0.24 8.85 -12.80
N VAL A 131 -0.95 8.87 -13.39
CA VAL A 131 -2.21 8.69 -12.66
C VAL A 131 -2.31 7.28 -12.06
N ALA A 132 -1.95 6.24 -12.83
CA ALA A 132 -1.94 4.87 -12.35
C ALA A 132 -0.84 4.65 -11.31
N ASP A 133 0.38 5.12 -11.60
CA ASP A 133 1.54 4.99 -10.72
C ASP A 133 1.29 5.68 -9.39
N GLY A 134 0.74 6.91 -9.42
CA GLY A 134 0.35 7.63 -8.21
C GLY A 134 -0.65 6.85 -7.35
N TYR A 135 -1.64 6.20 -7.96
CA TYR A 135 -2.60 5.37 -7.24
C TYR A 135 -1.96 4.10 -6.66
N VAL A 136 -1.15 3.38 -7.44
CA VAL A 136 -0.45 2.16 -7.00
C VAL A 136 0.51 2.47 -5.85
N THR A 137 1.28 3.54 -5.96
CA THR A 137 2.16 4.03 -4.90
C THR A 137 1.38 4.40 -3.63
N PHE A 138 0.21 5.03 -3.76
CA PHE A 138 -0.67 5.31 -2.63
C PHE A 138 -1.13 4.02 -1.91
N VAL A 139 -1.56 3.01 -2.68
CA VAL A 139 -2.01 1.73 -2.13
C VAL A 139 -0.89 1.08 -1.33
N ARG A 140 0.30 0.95 -1.91
CA ARG A 140 1.46 0.31 -1.28
C ARG A 140 1.89 1.02 0.00
N HIS A 141 2.11 2.32 -0.06
CA HIS A 141 2.49 3.10 1.13
C HIS A 141 1.45 2.99 2.26
N SER A 142 0.17 2.91 1.92
CA SER A 142 -0.89 2.77 2.92
C SER A 142 -0.91 1.36 3.52
N GLN A 143 -0.70 0.31 2.70
CA GLN A 143 -0.55 -1.06 3.18
C GLN A 143 0.65 -1.18 4.12
N ASP A 144 1.82 -0.66 3.71
CA ASP A 144 3.04 -0.69 4.51
C ASP A 144 2.85 0.01 5.86
N MET A 145 2.27 1.21 5.86
CA MET A 145 2.01 1.97 7.09
C MET A 145 1.06 1.24 8.05
N LEU A 146 0.02 0.59 7.51
CA LEU A 146 -0.95 -0.15 8.32
C LEU A 146 -0.32 -1.42 8.89
N ARG A 147 0.36 -2.21 8.06
CA ARG A 147 1.10 -3.42 8.44
C ARG A 147 2.18 -3.17 9.49
N ASP A 148 2.92 -2.09 9.34
CA ASP A 148 4.04 -1.75 10.24
C ASP A 148 3.57 -1.21 11.60
N LYS A 149 2.41 -0.55 11.65
CA LYS A 149 2.00 0.23 12.84
C LYS A 149 0.76 -0.28 13.57
N VAL A 150 -0.09 -1.12 12.98
CA VAL A 150 -1.24 -1.69 13.68
C VAL A 150 -0.87 -3.05 14.24
N ASN A 151 -1.08 -3.24 15.54
CA ASN A 151 -0.57 -4.40 16.26
C ASN A 151 -1.42 -5.66 16.08
N GLU A 152 -2.72 -5.49 15.82
CA GLU A 152 -3.68 -6.61 15.73
C GLU A 152 -3.87 -7.05 14.28
N GLU A 153 -3.37 -8.24 13.96
CA GLU A 153 -3.39 -8.82 12.62
C GLU A 153 -4.82 -8.94 12.08
N VAL A 154 -5.76 -9.36 12.93
CA VAL A 154 -7.17 -9.54 12.55
C VAL A 154 -7.78 -8.21 12.07
N TYR A 155 -7.33 -7.07 12.59
CA TYR A 155 -7.81 -5.76 12.13
C TYR A 155 -7.26 -5.41 10.75
N ILE A 156 -6.01 -5.77 10.48
CA ILE A 156 -5.37 -5.58 9.17
C ILE A 156 -6.02 -6.48 8.11
N GLU A 157 -6.22 -7.76 8.39
CA GLU A 157 -6.88 -8.70 7.49
C GLU A 157 -8.30 -8.22 7.12
N ARG A 158 -9.11 -7.85 8.12
CA ARG A 158 -10.47 -7.32 7.89
C ARG A 158 -10.46 -6.03 7.08
N LEU A 159 -9.50 -5.15 7.32
CA LEU A 159 -9.37 -3.88 6.60
C LEU A 159 -8.98 -4.12 5.14
N PHE A 160 -7.99 -4.97 4.86
CA PHE A 160 -7.56 -5.25 3.50
C PHE A 160 -8.60 -6.00 2.68
N ASP A 161 -9.32 -6.93 3.29
CA ASP A 161 -10.45 -7.63 2.65
C ASP A 161 -11.55 -6.65 2.22
N GLN A 162 -12.01 -5.79 3.14
CA GLN A 162 -13.02 -4.78 2.84
C GLN A 162 -12.51 -3.74 1.83
N TRP A 163 -11.27 -3.28 1.97
CA TRP A 163 -10.70 -2.31 1.06
C TRP A 163 -10.62 -2.87 -0.36
N TYR A 164 -10.10 -4.08 -0.55
CA TYR A 164 -10.07 -4.72 -1.86
C TYR A 164 -11.47 -4.81 -2.46
N THR A 165 -12.41 -5.37 -1.70
CA THR A 165 -13.80 -5.58 -2.13
C THR A 165 -14.46 -4.27 -2.55
N SER A 166 -14.46 -3.24 -1.69
CA SER A 166 -15.15 -1.98 -1.98
C SER A 166 -14.57 -1.25 -3.20
N THR A 167 -13.24 -1.27 -3.37
CA THR A 167 -12.62 -0.58 -4.50
C THR A 167 -12.70 -1.38 -5.80
N MET A 168 -12.71 -2.72 -5.76
CA MET A 168 -12.99 -3.54 -6.94
C MET A 168 -14.45 -3.38 -7.39
N ASN A 169 -15.39 -3.28 -6.43
CA ASN A 169 -16.78 -2.92 -6.72
C ASN A 169 -16.89 -1.56 -7.39
N LEU A 170 -16.18 -0.54 -6.90
CA LEU A 170 -16.18 0.78 -7.54
C LEU A 170 -15.64 0.73 -8.98
N LEU A 171 -14.54 0.01 -9.24
CA LEU A 171 -14.01 -0.20 -10.59
C LEU A 171 -15.04 -0.86 -11.51
N GLY A 172 -15.66 -1.94 -11.02
CA GLY A 172 -16.64 -2.69 -11.80
C GLY A 172 -17.90 -1.89 -12.10
N THR A 173 -18.43 -1.13 -11.12
CA THR A 173 -19.54 -0.20 -11.34
C THR A 173 -19.18 0.84 -12.38
N TRP A 174 -18.02 1.50 -12.26
CA TRP A 174 -17.59 2.53 -13.21
C TRP A 174 -17.49 2.02 -14.65
N LEU A 175 -17.03 0.78 -14.84
CA LEU A 175 -16.97 0.11 -16.15
C LEU A 175 -18.36 -0.30 -16.66
N THR A 176 -19.24 -0.78 -15.78
CA THR A 176 -20.60 -1.21 -16.11
C THR A 176 -21.46 -0.04 -16.55
N ASP A 177 -21.33 1.11 -15.88
CA ASP A 177 -22.00 2.36 -16.27
C ASP A 177 -21.58 2.86 -17.66
N ARG A 178 -20.51 2.30 -18.22
CA ARG A 178 -19.93 2.59 -19.55
C ARG A 178 -19.92 1.36 -20.44
N MET A 179 -20.87 0.44 -20.28
CA MET A 179 -20.91 -0.79 -21.09
C MET A 179 -21.18 -0.53 -22.57
N ASP A 180 -21.92 0.53 -22.88
CA ASP A 180 -22.25 0.92 -24.26
C ASP A 180 -21.22 1.87 -24.90
N LEU A 181 -20.21 2.30 -24.14
CA LEU A 181 -19.14 3.18 -24.61
C LEU A 181 -17.85 2.38 -24.83
N GLN A 182 -17.10 2.71 -25.88
CA GLN A 182 -15.74 2.20 -26.02
C GLN A 182 -14.81 2.95 -25.06
N LEU A 183 -13.91 2.25 -24.37
CA LEU A 183 -12.91 2.92 -23.54
C LEU A 183 -11.85 3.57 -24.43
N HIS A 184 -11.51 4.82 -24.11
CA HIS A 184 -10.35 5.48 -24.71
C HIS A 184 -9.06 4.73 -24.29
N VAL A 185 -8.09 4.58 -25.20
CA VAL A 185 -6.87 3.79 -24.95
C VAL A 185 -6.09 4.26 -23.71
N TYR A 186 -6.12 5.55 -23.42
CA TYR A 186 -5.59 6.08 -22.15
C TYR A 186 -6.32 5.53 -20.91
N GLN A 187 -7.66 5.56 -20.89
CA GLN A 187 -8.46 5.01 -19.78
C GLN A 187 -8.15 3.53 -19.60
N LEU A 188 -8.14 2.78 -20.71
CA LEU A 188 -7.84 1.36 -20.72
C LEU A 188 -6.48 1.04 -20.11
N LYS A 189 -5.41 1.73 -20.52
CA LYS A 189 -4.07 1.54 -19.96
C LYS A 189 -4.01 1.78 -18.45
N ILE A 190 -4.62 2.87 -17.98
CA ILE A 190 -4.66 3.21 -16.55
C ILE A 190 -5.44 2.15 -15.76
N LEU A 191 -6.62 1.75 -16.25
CA LEU A 191 -7.48 0.76 -15.59
C LEU A 191 -6.83 -0.62 -15.51
N ILE A 192 -6.18 -1.08 -16.59
CA ILE A 192 -5.42 -2.34 -16.59
C ILE A 192 -4.33 -2.31 -15.52
N ARG A 193 -3.52 -1.23 -15.50
CA ARG A 193 -2.43 -1.12 -14.52
C ARG A 193 -2.96 -1.09 -13.08
N VAL A 194 -4.00 -0.31 -12.82
CA VAL A 194 -4.65 -0.23 -11.50
C VAL A 194 -5.20 -1.61 -11.08
N ALA A 195 -5.96 -2.28 -11.93
CA ALA A 195 -6.57 -3.57 -11.62
C ALA A 195 -5.51 -4.65 -11.35
N LYS A 196 -4.51 -4.80 -12.23
CA LYS A 196 -3.44 -5.81 -12.09
C LYS A 196 -2.58 -5.57 -10.86
N LYS A 197 -2.04 -4.35 -10.71
CA LYS A 197 -1.16 -4.01 -9.58
C LYS A 197 -1.91 -4.17 -8.27
N LYS A 198 -3.17 -3.73 -8.20
CA LYS A 198 -4.01 -3.91 -7.02
C LYS A 198 -4.24 -5.39 -6.68
N TYR A 199 -4.63 -6.22 -7.65
CA TYR A 199 -4.82 -7.66 -7.42
C TYR A 199 -3.57 -8.28 -6.79
N ARG A 200 -2.40 -8.03 -7.41
CA ARG A 200 -1.13 -8.59 -6.93
C ARG A 200 -0.74 -8.05 -5.55
N ASP A 201 -0.83 -6.75 -5.34
CA ASP A 201 -0.41 -6.12 -4.09
C ASP A 201 -1.31 -6.61 -2.93
N PHE A 202 -2.62 -6.78 -3.11
CA PHE A 202 -3.49 -7.33 -2.07
C PHE A 202 -3.31 -8.83 -1.85
N ARG A 203 -2.98 -9.61 -2.90
CA ARG A 203 -2.58 -11.00 -2.77
C ARG A 203 -1.32 -11.17 -1.90
N LEU A 204 -0.32 -10.32 -2.12
CA LEU A 204 0.91 -10.32 -1.31
C LEU A 204 0.67 -9.94 0.15
N GLN A 205 -0.41 -9.19 0.42
CA GLN A 205 -0.83 -8.84 1.77
C GLN A 205 -1.68 -9.91 2.47
N GLY A 206 -1.91 -11.05 1.83
CA GLY A 206 -2.63 -12.19 2.42
C GLY A 206 -4.14 -12.16 2.25
N VAL A 207 -4.69 -11.31 1.37
CA VAL A 207 -6.12 -11.37 1.05
C VAL A 207 -6.44 -12.68 0.34
N LEU A 208 -7.47 -13.38 0.81
CA LEU A 208 -7.82 -14.71 0.34
C LEU A 208 -8.27 -14.72 -1.13
N ASP A 209 -7.98 -15.82 -1.83
CA ASP A 209 -8.37 -16.02 -3.22
C ASP A 209 -9.88 -15.91 -3.44
N SER A 210 -10.70 -16.30 -2.45
CA SER A 210 -12.16 -16.14 -2.51
C SER A 210 -12.61 -14.68 -2.58
N THR A 211 -11.84 -13.77 -1.97
CA THR A 211 -12.08 -12.32 -2.03
C THR A 211 -11.46 -11.74 -3.29
N LEU A 212 -10.23 -12.14 -3.62
CA LEU A 212 -9.50 -11.65 -4.79
C LEU A 212 -10.23 -11.97 -6.10
N ASN A 213 -10.69 -13.22 -6.25
CA ASN A 213 -11.41 -13.75 -7.42
C ASN A 213 -12.92 -13.61 -7.24
N SER A 214 -13.36 -12.44 -6.79
CA SER A 214 -14.79 -12.13 -6.72
C SER A 214 -15.41 -12.05 -8.11
N LYS A 215 -16.72 -12.30 -8.21
CA LYS A 215 -17.49 -12.11 -9.46
C LYS A 215 -17.28 -10.72 -10.08
N MET A 216 -17.09 -9.71 -9.23
CA MET A 216 -16.83 -8.35 -9.69
C MET A 216 -15.44 -8.20 -10.31
N TYR A 217 -14.42 -8.80 -9.71
CA TYR A 217 -13.09 -8.86 -10.32
C TYR A 217 -13.14 -9.52 -11.70
N ASP A 218 -13.84 -10.65 -11.84
CA ASP A 218 -14.01 -11.31 -13.14
C ASP A 218 -14.69 -10.41 -14.16
N THR A 219 -15.71 -9.65 -13.73
CA THR A 219 -16.40 -8.68 -14.59
C THR A 219 -15.44 -7.59 -15.09
N VAL A 220 -14.64 -7.01 -14.19
CA VAL A 220 -13.61 -6.01 -14.51
C VAL A 220 -12.57 -6.62 -15.47
N ARG A 221 -12.01 -7.79 -15.13
CA ARG A 221 -10.98 -8.48 -15.92
C ARG A 221 -11.45 -8.79 -17.33
N ASN A 222 -12.65 -9.34 -17.46
CA ASN A 222 -13.23 -9.69 -18.75
C ASN A 222 -13.48 -8.46 -19.62
N ARG A 223 -14.04 -7.38 -19.04
CA ARG A 223 -14.25 -6.12 -19.77
C ARG A 223 -12.93 -5.54 -20.28
N LEU A 224 -11.92 -5.44 -19.41
CA LEU A 224 -10.63 -4.87 -19.80
C LEU A 224 -9.90 -5.72 -20.85
N THR A 225 -10.02 -7.05 -20.77
CA THR A 225 -9.43 -7.97 -21.76
C THR A 225 -10.07 -7.81 -23.15
N LEU A 226 -11.39 -7.65 -23.21
CA LEU A 226 -12.12 -7.43 -24.47
C LEU A 226 -11.74 -6.09 -25.11
N GLU A 227 -11.67 -5.04 -24.30
CA GLU A 227 -11.27 -3.69 -24.72
C GLU A 227 -9.81 -3.69 -25.22
N GLU A 228 -8.91 -4.40 -24.54
CA GLU A 228 -7.51 -4.58 -24.96
C GLU A 228 -7.38 -5.27 -26.32
N ALA A 229 -8.11 -6.37 -26.52
CA ALA A 229 -8.13 -7.07 -27.81
C ALA A 229 -8.64 -6.14 -28.92
N THR A 230 -9.70 -5.36 -28.65
CA THR A 230 -10.28 -4.41 -29.61
C THR A 230 -9.30 -3.28 -29.95
N ALA A 231 -8.63 -2.69 -28.94
CA ALA A 231 -7.65 -1.64 -29.13
C ALA A 231 -6.40 -2.11 -29.90
N SER A 232 -5.94 -3.34 -29.64
CA SER A 232 -4.78 -3.93 -30.31
C SER A 232 -4.98 -4.09 -31.81
N VAL A 233 -6.21 -4.41 -32.24
CA VAL A 233 -6.57 -4.53 -33.66
C VAL A 233 -6.69 -3.15 -34.34
N ARG A 234 -7.14 -2.12 -33.62
CA ARG A 234 -7.42 -0.78 -34.19
C ARG A 234 -6.21 0.16 -34.21
N GLU A 235 -5.39 0.17 -33.16
CA GLU A 235 -4.35 1.19 -32.95
C GLU A 235 -2.91 0.64 -32.95
N GLY A 236 -2.70 -0.65 -33.27
CA GLY A 236 -1.36 -1.21 -33.46
C GLY A 236 -0.57 -1.48 -32.17
N GLY A 237 -1.22 -1.47 -31.00
CA GLY A 237 -0.68 -2.10 -29.78
C GLY A 237 -0.78 -1.29 -28.48
N MET A 238 -0.71 -2.01 -27.35
CA MET A 238 -0.88 -1.48 -25.98
C MET A 238 0.41 -1.03 -25.27
N ALA A 239 1.52 -0.89 -26.00
CA ALA A 239 2.83 -0.49 -25.46
C ALA A 239 3.27 -1.32 -24.21
N GLY A 240 3.07 -2.63 -24.25
CA GLY A 240 3.50 -3.56 -23.18
C GLY A 240 2.54 -3.71 -21.98
N ILE A 241 1.48 -2.90 -21.87
CA ILE A 241 0.47 -3.06 -20.82
C ILE A 241 -0.59 -4.05 -21.28
N SER A 242 -0.66 -5.23 -20.65
CA SER A 242 -1.65 -6.26 -20.97
C SER A 242 -2.37 -6.78 -19.73
N MET A 243 -3.65 -7.14 -19.84
CA MET A 243 -4.39 -7.88 -18.81
C MET A 243 -3.92 -9.32 -18.64
N LYS A 244 -3.11 -9.85 -19.56
CA LYS A 244 -2.58 -11.21 -19.47
C LYS A 244 -1.64 -11.36 -18.27
N ASP A 245 -1.66 -12.55 -17.66
CA ASP A 245 -0.86 -12.95 -16.50
C ASP A 245 0.60 -13.25 -16.88
N SER A 246 1.21 -12.37 -17.68
CA SER A 246 2.65 -12.40 -17.94
C SER A 246 3.33 -11.81 -16.71
N ASP A 247 3.82 -12.66 -15.82
CA ASP A 247 4.58 -12.29 -14.63
C ASP A 247 5.96 -11.66 -14.95
N GLU A 248 6.23 -11.23 -16.20
CA GLU A 248 7.57 -10.86 -16.67
C GLU A 248 7.86 -9.34 -16.84
N ASP A 249 6.88 -8.42 -16.77
CA ASP A 249 7.11 -7.05 -17.30
C ASP A 249 7.04 -5.88 -16.30
N ASP A 250 7.20 -6.11 -14.99
CA ASP A 250 6.78 -5.07 -14.04
C ASP A 250 7.67 -4.85 -12.81
N ASP A 251 8.81 -5.54 -12.73
CA ASP A 251 9.78 -5.42 -11.63
C ASP A 251 10.84 -4.32 -11.87
N ASP A 252 10.97 -3.80 -13.10
CA ASP A 252 12.09 -2.91 -13.46
C ASP A 252 11.86 -1.41 -13.20
N MET A 253 10.67 -0.97 -12.80
CA MET A 253 10.36 0.47 -12.62
C MET A 253 10.27 0.98 -11.17
N MET A 254 10.38 0.12 -10.16
CA MET A 254 10.30 0.55 -8.75
C MET A 254 11.66 0.58 -8.02
N TYR A 255 12.65 -0.20 -8.47
CA TYR A 255 13.98 -0.19 -7.84
C TYR A 255 14.85 1.00 -8.29
N ALA A 256 14.54 1.63 -9.43
CA ALA A 256 15.31 2.76 -9.95
C ALA A 256 15.10 4.09 -9.19
N SER A 257 14.05 4.21 -8.38
CA SER A 257 13.74 5.44 -7.62
C SER A 257 14.00 5.34 -6.11
N LEU A 258 14.39 4.17 -5.59
CA LEU A 258 14.61 3.96 -4.15
C LEU A 258 16.08 3.86 -3.73
N PHE A 259 17.02 3.92 -4.67
CA PHE A 259 18.44 4.04 -4.34
C PHE A 259 19.10 5.09 -5.23
N SER A 260 19.05 6.35 -4.80
CA SER A 260 20.11 7.27 -5.19
C SER A 260 21.43 6.65 -4.71
N ALA A 261 22.46 6.62 -5.56
CA ALA A 261 23.78 6.11 -5.20
C ALA A 261 24.37 6.77 -3.92
N ALA A 262 23.81 7.91 -3.48
CA ALA A 262 24.12 8.56 -2.21
C ALA A 262 23.63 7.77 -0.97
N ASP A 263 22.49 7.09 -1.04
CA ASP A 263 21.88 6.40 0.11
C ASP A 263 22.58 5.06 0.42
N ILE A 264 23.11 4.38 -0.61
CA ILE A 264 23.93 3.16 -0.43
C ILE A 264 25.27 3.51 0.22
N VAL A 265 25.88 4.65 -0.14
CA VAL A 265 27.12 5.11 0.51
C VAL A 265 26.86 5.44 1.98
N PHE A 266 25.72 6.06 2.32
CA PHE A 266 25.38 6.39 3.71
C PHE A 266 25.04 5.15 4.55
N TYR A 267 24.33 4.17 3.98
CA TYR A 267 23.98 2.93 4.68
C TYR A 267 25.19 2.03 4.92
N ILE A 268 26.13 1.97 3.98
CA ILE A 268 27.40 1.24 4.15
C ILE A 268 28.34 1.96 5.13
N HIS A 269 28.36 3.30 5.15
CA HIS A 269 29.21 4.05 6.10
C HIS A 269 28.71 4.00 7.55
N THR A 270 27.39 3.85 7.78
CA THR A 270 26.79 3.90 9.12
C THR A 270 26.79 2.53 9.83
N LEU A 271 26.80 1.43 9.08
CA LEU A 271 26.81 0.07 9.65
C LEU A 271 28.21 -0.57 9.82
N TYR A 272 29.29 0.08 9.36
CA TYR A 272 30.65 -0.49 9.43
C TYR A 272 31.71 0.37 10.11
N ILE A 273 31.37 1.47 10.78
CA ILE A 273 32.34 2.24 11.56
C ILE A 273 31.84 2.41 12.99
N VAL A 274 32.11 1.39 13.82
CA VAL A 274 32.43 1.65 15.23
C VAL A 274 33.83 2.27 15.23
N PRO A 275 34.05 3.50 15.73
CA PRO A 275 35.40 4.01 15.89
C PRO A 275 36.10 3.15 16.94
N CYS A 276 37.00 2.28 16.51
CA CYS A 276 37.99 1.68 17.40
C CYS A 276 38.86 2.82 17.94
N ALA A 277 38.65 3.18 19.20
CA ALA A 277 39.54 4.08 19.92
C ALA A 277 40.94 3.43 19.99
N VAL A 278 41.92 4.06 19.34
CA VAL A 278 43.33 3.70 19.47
C VAL A 278 43.78 4.16 20.85
N THR A 279 43.98 3.24 21.78
CA THR A 279 44.68 3.52 23.05
C THR A 279 46.14 3.05 22.95
N VAL A 280 47.06 3.92 23.34
CA VAL A 280 48.51 3.67 23.34
C VAL A 280 48.84 2.78 24.55
N CYS A 281 49.49 1.64 24.31
CA CYS A 281 49.94 0.75 25.38
C CYS A 281 51.15 1.39 26.11
N PRO A 282 51.08 1.69 27.42
CA PRO A 282 52.07 2.53 28.10
C PRO A 282 53.43 1.85 28.39
N ARG A 283 53.69 0.64 27.86
CA ARG A 283 54.93 -0.10 28.11
C ARG A 283 55.92 -0.20 26.93
N TYR A 284 55.51 0.06 25.69
CA TYR A 284 56.41 0.04 24.51
C TYR A 284 55.90 0.95 23.37
N PRO A 285 56.43 2.18 23.20
CA PRO A 285 55.87 3.19 22.29
C PRO A 285 56.16 2.98 20.80
N HIS A 286 56.92 1.96 20.39
CA HIS A 286 57.32 1.75 18.99
C HIS A 286 56.76 0.47 18.33
N LYS A 287 55.79 -0.21 18.94
CA LYS A 287 55.11 -1.36 18.32
C LYS A 287 53.59 -1.18 18.34
N LYS A 288 52.96 -1.25 17.17
CA LYS A 288 51.49 -1.32 17.05
C LYS A 288 51.05 -2.75 17.42
N CYS A 289 50.28 -2.90 18.50
CA CYS A 289 49.60 -4.15 18.82
C CYS A 289 48.16 -4.08 18.30
N VAL A 290 47.73 -5.10 17.54
CA VAL A 290 46.32 -5.28 17.15
C VAL A 290 45.64 -6.09 18.25
N CYS A 291 44.66 -5.51 18.94
CA CYS A 291 43.82 -6.24 19.87
C CYS A 291 42.82 -7.10 19.08
N SER A 292 42.69 -8.39 19.41
CA SER A 292 41.81 -9.32 18.70
C SER A 292 40.34 -8.86 18.80
N LEU A 293 39.70 -8.67 17.65
CA LEU A 293 38.29 -8.29 17.56
C LEU A 293 37.40 -9.48 17.96
N CYS A 294 36.46 -9.25 18.89
CA CYS A 294 35.25 -10.07 19.01
C CYS A 294 34.41 -9.91 17.74
N LYS A 295 34.06 -11.02 17.07
CA LYS A 295 32.99 -11.07 16.07
C LYS A 295 31.80 -11.80 16.68
N VAL A 296 30.65 -11.13 16.75
CA VAL A 296 29.36 -11.79 16.96
C VAL A 296 28.84 -12.19 15.58
N THR A 297 28.71 -13.49 15.36
CA THR A 297 28.21 -14.13 14.15
C THR A 297 26.70 -14.29 14.19
N ALA A 298 26.04 -14.18 13.04
CA ALA A 298 24.85 -14.97 12.75
C ALA A 298 25.10 -15.78 11.47
N GLY A 299 25.32 -17.09 11.64
CA GLY A 299 25.12 -18.10 10.60
C GLY A 299 26.32 -18.46 9.71
N VAL A 300 26.90 -19.64 9.98
CA VAL A 300 27.77 -20.46 9.09
C VAL A 300 29.23 -20.00 8.94
N ILE A 301 30.12 -20.67 9.68
CA ILE A 301 31.58 -20.64 9.46
C ILE A 301 31.93 -21.81 8.53
N VAL A 302 32.39 -21.49 7.32
CA VAL A 302 33.20 -22.40 6.50
C VAL A 302 34.66 -22.01 6.70
N LEU A 303 35.45 -22.90 7.29
CA LEU A 303 36.90 -22.77 7.35
C LEU A 303 37.48 -23.10 5.97
N LEU A 304 38.16 -22.13 5.33
CA LEU A 304 39.05 -22.41 4.19
C LEU A 304 40.51 -22.13 4.59
N PRO A 305 41.46 -23.03 4.28
CA PRO A 305 42.84 -22.89 4.69
C PRO A 305 43.63 -21.90 3.82
N TYR A 306 44.58 -21.25 4.48
CA TYR A 306 45.62 -20.36 3.96
C TYR A 306 46.35 -20.93 2.73
N GLY A 307 46.55 -20.07 1.72
CA GLY A 307 47.43 -20.33 0.57
C GLY A 307 48.06 -19.03 0.03
N ARG A 308 49.38 -18.90 0.25
CA ARG A 308 50.31 -17.83 -0.16
C ARG A 308 50.01 -17.12 -1.49
N LEU A 309 50.05 -15.78 -1.44
CA LEU A 309 50.49 -14.94 -2.57
C LEU A 309 52.03 -14.97 -2.60
N ARG A 310 52.62 -15.42 -3.71
CA ARG A 310 54.00 -15.13 -4.11
C ARG A 310 53.95 -14.44 -5.48
N ASN A 311 54.54 -13.25 -5.49
CA ASN A 311 54.84 -12.29 -6.57
C ASN A 311 53.68 -11.89 -7.48
#